data_AF-A0A238WQ71-F1
#
_entry.id   AF-A0A238WQ71-F1
#
_cell.length_a   1.000
_cell.length_b   1.000
_cell.length_c   1.000
_cell.angle_alpha   90.00
_cell.angle_beta   90.00
_cell.angle_gamma   90.00
#
_symmetry.space_group_name_H-M   'P 1'
#
loop_
_entity.id
_entity.type
_entity.pdbx_description
1 polymer ?
#
loop_
_entity_poly.entity_id
_entity_poly.type
_entity_poly.pdbx_seq_one_letter_code
_entity_poly.pdbx_strand_id
1 'polypeptide(L)'
;MKNFFLLAIIALIAISCQNDDPIASSPPVVVEPEPESPEEPVSGKFTIWEEDFEDGDVSDWVLLDKDGNKSNWSARKNIQVDESGAIVNGTISILGTYNVDLSTGAPLGNIEENWATTAPIDLSYYSGKIELVINAQTSIYDGSHDLLVYGSTSSDPATFKLLSTIHLKRETMLDAEFKDYTVDISEFKGSHNVYISFLNENTSFVGYEIDKILITAEGLLGNDVLKKAPKSN
;
A
#
# COMPACT_ATOMS: atom_id res chain seq x y z
N MET A 1 23.85 49.37 4.86
CA MET A 1 23.78 48.87 3.48
C MET A 1 22.31 48.55 3.20
N LYS A 2 21.47 49.53 2.86
CA LYS A 2 21.15 50.10 1.52
C LYS A 2 20.62 49.05 0.50
N ASN A 3 19.30 49.16 0.23
CA ASN A 3 18.52 48.89 -1.02
C ASN A 3 17.16 48.28 -0.60
N PHE A 4 16.04 48.99 -0.39
CA PHE A 4 15.28 49.92 -1.25
C PHE A 4 15.06 49.42 -2.68
N PHE A 5 13.84 48.98 -3.00
CA PHE A 5 13.15 49.38 -4.24
C PHE A 5 11.62 49.24 -4.07
N LEU A 6 10.97 50.40 -3.99
CA LEU A 6 9.55 50.65 -4.19
C LEU A 6 9.47 51.30 -5.58
N LEU A 7 8.55 50.87 -6.44
CA LEU A 7 8.14 51.69 -7.57
C LEU A 7 6.65 51.51 -7.89
N ALA A 8 5.90 52.54 -7.51
CA ALA A 8 4.63 52.90 -8.10
C ALA A 8 4.87 53.58 -9.45
N ILE A 9 4.02 53.34 -10.44
CA ILE A 9 3.88 54.18 -11.63
C ILE A 9 2.41 54.55 -11.78
N ILE A 10 2.13 55.85 -11.73
CA ILE A 10 0.84 56.48 -11.98
C ILE A 10 0.95 57.33 -13.26
N ALA A 11 -0.10 57.18 -14.08
CA ALA A 11 -0.70 58.08 -15.07
C ALA A 11 0.08 58.51 -16.34
N LEU A 12 -0.59 58.33 -17.48
CA LEU A 12 -0.94 59.48 -18.32
C LEU A 12 -2.25 59.26 -19.08
N ILE A 13 -3.11 60.28 -19.03
CA ILE A 13 -4.37 60.44 -19.75
C ILE A 13 -4.06 61.04 -21.12
N ALA A 14 -4.68 60.51 -22.18
CA ALA A 14 -4.88 61.22 -23.43
C ALA A 14 -6.38 61.22 -23.76
N ILE A 15 -6.99 62.40 -23.68
CA ILE A 15 -8.34 62.69 -24.14
C ILE A 15 -8.24 63.00 -25.64
N SER A 16 -8.97 62.26 -26.47
CA SER A 16 -9.31 62.67 -27.83
C SER A 16 -10.82 62.67 -27.96
N CYS A 17 -11.40 63.86 -28.12
CA CYS A 17 -12.81 64.05 -28.43
C CYS A 17 -13.04 63.75 -29.92
N GLN A 18 -14.00 62.89 -30.23
CA GLN A 18 -14.70 62.93 -31.51
C GLN A 18 -16.16 62.53 -31.28
N ASN A 19 -17.04 63.43 -31.73
CA ASN A 19 -18.48 63.35 -31.60
C ASN A 19 -19.10 62.40 -32.65
N ASP A 20 -20.35 62.04 -32.34
CA ASP A 20 -21.46 61.71 -33.24
C ASP A 20 -21.58 60.25 -33.74
N ASP A 21 -22.42 59.47 -33.05
CA ASP A 21 -23.65 58.90 -33.62
C ASP A 21 -24.49 58.20 -32.51
N PRO A 22 -25.84 58.32 -32.48
CA PRO A 22 -26.67 57.58 -31.55
C PRO A 22 -26.81 56.13 -32.05
N ILE A 23 -25.92 55.24 -31.59
CA ILE A 23 -26.09 53.80 -31.77
C ILE A 23 -27.23 53.35 -30.88
N ALA A 24 -28.28 52.80 -31.49
CA ALA A 24 -29.36 52.13 -30.78
C ALA A 24 -28.79 51.06 -29.83
N SER A 25 -28.96 51.27 -28.53
CA SER A 25 -28.60 50.30 -27.50
C SER A 25 -29.52 49.09 -27.62
N SER A 26 -29.04 48.03 -28.26
CA SER A 26 -29.60 46.70 -28.05
C SER A 26 -29.58 46.37 -26.55
N PRO A 27 -30.62 45.74 -26.00
CA PRO A 27 -30.62 45.34 -24.60
C PRO A 27 -29.41 44.43 -24.30
N PRO A 28 -28.87 44.47 -23.07
CA PRO A 28 -27.74 43.63 -22.70
C PRO A 28 -28.11 42.17 -22.93
N VAL A 29 -27.30 41.48 -23.73
CA VAL A 29 -27.38 40.03 -23.87
C VAL A 29 -27.13 39.46 -22.48
N VAL A 30 -28.15 38.87 -21.88
CA VAL A 30 -27.99 38.05 -20.68
C VAL A 30 -27.14 36.85 -21.12
N VAL A 31 -25.84 36.92 -20.85
CA VAL A 31 -24.94 35.78 -21.02
C VAL A 31 -25.34 34.81 -19.93
N GLU A 32 -26.17 33.83 -20.30
CA GLU A 32 -26.49 32.69 -19.46
C GLU A 32 -25.15 32.02 -19.10
N PRO A 33 -24.84 31.80 -17.80
CA PRO A 33 -23.59 31.17 -17.42
C PRO A 33 -23.54 29.80 -18.10
N GLU A 34 -22.45 29.57 -18.84
CA GLU A 34 -22.15 28.27 -19.43
C GLU A 34 -22.28 27.21 -18.32
N PRO A 35 -23.08 26.14 -18.52
CA PRO A 35 -23.26 25.13 -17.50
C PRO A 35 -21.89 24.54 -17.18
N GLU A 36 -21.46 24.64 -15.90
CA GLU A 36 -20.27 23.96 -15.42
C GLU A 36 -20.36 22.49 -15.86
N SER A 37 -19.37 22.06 -16.65
CA SER A 37 -19.22 20.67 -17.03
C SER A 37 -19.18 19.83 -15.76
N PRO A 38 -19.96 18.73 -15.66
CA PRO A 38 -19.92 17.88 -14.48
C PRO A 38 -18.47 17.45 -14.24
N GLU A 39 -17.96 17.70 -13.02
CA GLU A 39 -16.68 17.17 -12.59
C GLU A 39 -16.70 15.65 -12.75
N GLU A 40 -15.86 15.15 -13.65
CA GLU A 40 -15.58 13.72 -13.79
C GLU A 40 -15.21 13.17 -12.40
N PRO A 41 -15.78 12.03 -11.96
CA PRO A 41 -15.36 11.45 -10.69
C PRO A 41 -13.86 11.17 -10.76
N VAL A 42 -13.11 11.65 -9.76
CA VAL A 42 -11.70 11.36 -9.60
C VAL A 42 -11.54 9.84 -9.44
N SER A 43 -11.27 9.14 -10.55
CA SER A 43 -10.83 7.76 -10.53
C SER A 43 -9.38 7.76 -10.04
N GLY A 44 -9.20 7.56 -8.74
CA GLY A 44 -7.89 7.49 -8.10
C GLY A 44 -7.76 6.22 -7.29
N LYS A 45 -6.62 5.53 -7.40
CA LYS A 45 -6.22 4.54 -6.40
C LYS A 45 -5.60 5.27 -5.21
N PHE A 46 -6.06 4.97 -4.01
CA PHE A 46 -5.58 5.54 -2.75
C PHE A 46 -4.73 4.50 -2.04
N THR A 47 -3.53 4.87 -1.57
CA THR A 47 -2.80 4.08 -0.57
C THR A 47 -3.43 4.29 0.79
N ILE A 48 -3.81 3.20 1.44
CA ILE A 48 -4.47 3.19 2.75
C ILE A 48 -3.43 2.96 3.85
N TRP A 49 -2.57 1.98 3.63
CA TRP A 49 -1.58 1.51 4.58
C TRP A 49 -0.40 0.90 3.80
N GLU A 50 0.81 1.08 4.32
CA GLU A 50 2.05 0.55 3.74
C GLU A 50 2.99 0.14 4.86
N GLU A 51 3.71 -0.96 4.64
CA GLU A 51 4.83 -1.42 5.45
C GLU A 51 5.96 -1.85 4.52
N ASP A 52 7.17 -1.35 4.76
CA ASP A 52 8.38 -1.63 3.98
C ASP A 52 9.56 -2.14 4.82
N PHE A 53 9.35 -2.31 6.14
CA PHE A 53 10.28 -2.87 7.12
C PHE A 53 11.63 -2.15 7.20
N GLU A 54 11.78 -0.95 6.64
CA GLU A 54 13.05 -0.22 6.60
C GLU A 54 13.51 0.28 7.99
N ASP A 55 12.58 0.37 8.94
CA ASP A 55 12.90 0.65 10.34
C ASP A 55 13.39 -0.59 11.11
N GLY A 56 13.25 -1.79 10.52
CA GLY A 56 13.63 -3.06 11.12
C GLY A 56 12.79 -3.41 12.35
N ASP A 57 11.59 -2.86 12.50
CA ASP A 57 10.71 -3.09 13.63
C ASP A 57 9.38 -3.74 13.18
N VAL A 58 8.93 -4.72 13.97
CA VAL A 58 7.63 -5.39 13.84
C VAL A 58 6.99 -5.54 15.22
N SER A 59 7.31 -4.64 16.15
CA SER A 59 6.83 -4.69 17.53
C SER A 59 5.32 -4.43 17.67
N ASP A 60 4.71 -3.81 16.67
CA ASP A 60 3.27 -3.61 16.53
C ASP A 60 2.55 -4.82 15.87
N TRP A 61 3.31 -5.78 15.35
CA TRP A 61 2.78 -7.05 14.83
C TRP A 61 2.60 -8.08 15.94
N VAL A 62 1.65 -9.00 15.72
CA VAL A 62 1.48 -10.19 16.54
C VAL A 62 2.14 -11.38 15.83
N LEU A 63 3.19 -11.91 16.44
CA LEU A 63 3.94 -13.05 15.93
C LEU A 63 3.61 -14.29 16.78
N LEU A 64 3.15 -15.36 16.13
CA LEU A 64 2.78 -16.61 16.80
C LEU A 64 3.57 -17.77 16.22
N ASP A 65 4.50 -18.27 17.04
CA ASP A 65 5.22 -19.54 16.84
C ASP A 65 4.29 -20.66 17.36
N LYS A 66 3.51 -21.25 16.44
CA LYS A 66 2.47 -22.21 16.82
C LYS A 66 3.02 -23.59 17.09
N ASP A 67 4.13 -23.97 16.44
CA ASP A 67 4.81 -25.23 16.65
C ASP A 67 5.78 -25.21 17.85
N GLY A 68 6.07 -24.03 18.40
CA GLY A 68 6.81 -23.85 19.64
C GLY A 68 8.31 -24.08 19.51
N ASN A 69 8.86 -23.94 18.30
CA ASN A 69 10.25 -24.28 18.00
C ASN A 69 11.22 -23.09 18.19
N LYS A 70 10.68 -21.90 18.53
CA LYS A 70 11.37 -20.61 18.76
C LYS A 70 11.91 -19.93 17.51
N SER A 71 11.68 -20.48 16.32
CA SER A 71 11.76 -19.77 15.06
C SER A 71 10.46 -19.00 14.83
N ASN A 72 10.55 -17.83 14.21
CA ASN A 72 9.38 -17.04 13.85
C ASN A 72 9.75 -16.02 12.76
N TRP A 73 8.74 -15.31 12.28
CA TRP A 73 8.92 -14.10 11.49
C TRP A 73 9.70 -13.03 12.26
N SER A 74 10.45 -12.21 11.53
CA SER A 74 11.19 -11.08 12.10
C SER A 74 11.48 -10.04 11.02
N ALA A 75 11.56 -8.76 11.41
CA ALA A 75 12.10 -7.72 10.56
C ALA A 75 13.62 -7.82 10.50
N ARG A 76 14.18 -7.81 9.29
CA ARG A 76 15.62 -8.02 9.05
C ARG A 76 16.00 -7.72 7.62
N LYS A 77 17.29 -7.86 7.30
CA LYS A 77 17.73 -7.96 5.91
C LYS A 77 17.49 -9.36 5.35
N ASN A 78 17.12 -9.41 4.07
CA ASN A 78 16.98 -10.65 3.31
C ASN A 78 18.31 -11.44 3.33
N ILE A 79 18.26 -12.77 3.18
CA ILE A 79 19.51 -13.55 3.20
C ILE A 79 20.14 -13.59 1.81
N GLN A 80 21.47 -13.61 1.79
CA GLN A 80 22.33 -13.75 0.62
C GLN A 80 23.47 -14.73 0.96
N VAL A 81 24.29 -15.07 -0.03
CA VAL A 81 25.56 -15.77 0.21
C VAL A 81 26.74 -14.93 -0.25
N ASP A 82 27.85 -15.04 0.46
CA ASP A 82 29.12 -14.47 0.04
C ASP A 82 29.89 -15.40 -0.93
N GLU A 83 31.08 -14.96 -1.35
CA GLU A 83 31.95 -15.73 -2.25
C GLU A 83 32.39 -17.09 -1.69
N SER A 84 32.32 -17.27 -0.36
CA SER A 84 32.65 -18.53 0.32
C SER A 84 31.45 -19.46 0.47
N GLY A 85 30.26 -19.01 0.08
CA GLY A 85 29.00 -19.72 0.24
C GLY A 85 28.40 -19.62 1.65
N ALA A 86 28.94 -18.74 2.49
CA ALA A 86 28.38 -18.49 3.82
C ALA A 86 27.14 -17.59 3.71
N ILE A 87 26.11 -17.87 4.53
CA ILE A 87 24.93 -17.01 4.60
C ILE A 87 25.31 -15.68 5.24
N VAL A 88 24.94 -14.59 4.56
CA VAL A 88 25.14 -13.22 5.00
C VAL A 88 23.85 -12.42 4.83
N ASN A 89 23.78 -11.26 5.48
CA ASN A 89 22.69 -10.31 5.24
C ASN A 89 22.88 -9.65 3.87
N GLY A 90 21.80 -9.60 3.10
CA GLY A 90 21.65 -8.77 1.91
C GLY A 90 21.35 -7.32 2.25
N THR A 91 20.74 -6.61 1.30
CA THR A 91 20.49 -5.17 1.39
C THR A 91 19.01 -4.80 1.54
N ILE A 92 18.10 -5.71 1.23
CA ILE A 92 16.64 -5.46 1.20
C ILE A 92 16.08 -5.71 2.59
N SER A 93 15.34 -4.73 3.13
CA SER A 93 14.61 -4.87 4.40
C SER A 93 13.37 -5.73 4.19
N ILE A 94 13.12 -6.68 5.07
CA ILE A 94 12.03 -7.63 4.91
C ILE A 94 11.42 -8.00 6.26
N LEU A 95 10.20 -8.50 6.22
CA LEU A 95 9.68 -9.47 7.16
C LEU A 95 10.01 -10.88 6.63
N GLY A 96 10.77 -11.66 7.41
CA GLY A 96 11.14 -13.01 6.99
C GLY A 96 11.14 -14.05 8.09
N THR A 97 10.87 -15.30 7.70
CA THR A 97 10.94 -16.51 8.54
C THR A 97 11.80 -17.55 7.83
N TYR A 98 12.61 -18.29 8.59
CA TYR A 98 13.61 -19.21 8.03
C TYR A 98 13.68 -20.52 8.82
N ASN A 99 13.67 -21.63 8.10
CA ASN A 99 13.84 -22.97 8.68
C ASN A 99 15.27 -23.51 8.46
N VAL A 100 16.24 -22.61 8.62
CA VAL A 100 17.68 -22.91 8.51
C VAL A 100 18.45 -22.19 9.62
N ASP A 101 19.50 -22.83 10.10
CA ASP A 101 20.51 -22.18 10.93
C ASP A 101 21.32 -21.24 10.06
N LEU A 102 21.16 -19.94 10.30
CA LEU A 102 21.80 -18.90 9.49
C LEU A 102 23.32 -18.80 9.68
N SER A 103 23.87 -19.46 10.70
CA SER A 103 25.32 -19.52 10.91
C SER A 103 25.97 -20.68 10.17
N THR A 104 25.24 -21.78 9.96
CA THR A 104 25.78 -23.01 9.35
C THR A 104 25.16 -23.35 7.99
N GLY A 105 24.03 -22.74 7.65
CA GLY A 105 23.18 -23.09 6.50
C GLY A 105 22.46 -24.44 6.63
N ALA A 106 22.56 -25.11 7.79
CA ALA A 106 21.91 -26.40 8.00
C ALA A 106 20.40 -26.23 8.25
N PRO A 107 19.54 -27.16 7.77
CA PRO A 107 18.11 -27.12 8.08
C PRO A 107 17.87 -27.32 9.58
N LEU A 108 16.87 -26.63 10.15
CA LEU A 108 16.55 -26.76 11.59
C LEU A 108 15.80 -28.06 11.91
N GLY A 109 15.36 -28.82 10.90
CA GLY A 109 14.86 -30.19 11.03
C GLY A 109 13.43 -30.33 11.55
N ASN A 110 12.77 -29.22 11.90
CA ASN A 110 11.36 -29.16 12.28
C ASN A 110 10.54 -28.60 11.12
N ILE A 111 9.23 -28.83 11.12
CA ILE A 111 8.33 -28.12 10.20
C ILE A 111 7.76 -26.94 10.96
N GLU A 112 7.93 -25.73 10.43
CA GLU A 112 7.50 -24.49 11.10
C GLU A 112 6.00 -24.21 10.85
N GLU A 113 5.33 -23.59 11.83
CA GLU A 113 3.97 -23.04 11.66
C GLU A 113 3.90 -21.64 12.27
N ASN A 114 4.46 -20.66 11.54
CA ASN A 114 4.66 -19.30 12.02
C ASN A 114 3.65 -18.33 11.42
N TRP A 115 2.95 -17.60 12.29
CA TRP A 115 2.00 -16.56 11.89
C TRP A 115 2.60 -15.18 12.15
N ALA A 116 2.44 -14.28 11.18
CA ALA A 116 2.71 -12.85 11.35
C ALA A 116 1.44 -12.06 11.02
N THR A 117 0.84 -11.46 12.04
CA THR A 117 -0.41 -10.68 11.93
C THR A 117 -0.14 -9.20 12.12
N THR A 118 -0.66 -8.37 11.22
CA THR A 118 -0.53 -6.92 11.27
C THR A 118 -1.21 -6.31 12.51
N ALA A 119 -0.83 -5.09 12.87
CA ALA A 119 -1.66 -4.19 13.66
C ALA A 119 -3.05 -3.96 12.99
N PRO A 120 -4.07 -3.48 13.71
CA PRO A 120 -5.39 -3.20 13.11
C PRO A 120 -5.31 -2.10 12.06
N ILE A 121 -5.87 -2.38 10.88
CA ILE A 121 -5.98 -1.46 9.75
C ILE A 121 -7.41 -0.93 9.66
N ASP A 122 -7.56 0.38 9.53
CA ASP A 122 -8.87 1.03 9.40
C ASP A 122 -9.26 1.19 7.92
N LEU A 123 -10.27 0.42 7.49
CA LEU A 123 -10.85 0.48 6.15
C LEU A 123 -12.22 1.19 6.12
N SER A 124 -12.61 1.86 7.21
CA SER A 124 -13.96 2.42 7.40
C SER A 124 -14.31 3.57 6.47
N TYR A 125 -13.31 4.19 5.85
CA TYR A 125 -13.47 5.32 4.93
C TYR A 125 -13.37 4.93 3.46
N TYR A 126 -13.11 3.66 3.14
CA TYR A 126 -12.76 3.25 1.78
C TYR A 126 -13.82 2.40 1.10
N SER A 127 -13.99 2.63 -0.19
CA SER A 127 -14.97 1.99 -1.07
C SER A 127 -14.31 1.50 -2.37
N GLY A 128 -15.12 1.03 -3.32
CA GLY A 128 -14.60 0.46 -4.58
C GLY A 128 -13.99 -0.93 -4.38
N LYS A 129 -13.00 -1.30 -5.20
CA LYS A 129 -12.14 -2.45 -4.95
C LYS A 129 -11.06 -2.08 -3.93
N ILE A 130 -10.79 -2.97 -2.97
CA ILE A 130 -9.65 -2.86 -2.05
C ILE A 130 -8.70 -4.02 -2.31
N GLU A 131 -7.44 -3.72 -2.56
CA GLU A 131 -6.40 -4.67 -2.91
C GLU A 131 -5.27 -4.64 -1.88
N LEU A 132 -4.88 -5.80 -1.38
CA LEU A 132 -3.62 -6.04 -0.68
C LEU A 132 -2.57 -6.45 -1.71
N VAL A 133 -1.48 -5.70 -1.81
CA VAL A 133 -0.34 -5.98 -2.67
C VAL A 133 0.84 -6.37 -1.78
N ILE A 134 1.43 -7.52 -2.05
CA ILE A 134 2.53 -8.10 -1.28
C ILE A 134 3.69 -8.31 -2.23
N ASN A 135 4.80 -7.61 -1.99
CA ASN A 135 6.05 -7.81 -2.69
C ASN A 135 6.87 -8.85 -1.93
N ALA A 136 7.00 -10.05 -2.49
CA ALA A 136 7.57 -11.19 -1.78
C ALA A 136 8.35 -12.15 -2.69
N GLN A 137 9.18 -12.97 -2.06
CA GLN A 137 9.88 -14.10 -2.66
C GLN A 137 10.09 -15.23 -1.64
N THR A 138 10.49 -16.40 -2.14
CA THR A 138 11.19 -17.39 -1.31
C THR A 138 12.68 -17.05 -1.25
N SER A 139 13.33 -17.51 -0.19
CA SER A 139 14.75 -17.24 0.07
C SER A 139 15.66 -17.88 -0.97
N ILE A 140 16.93 -17.45 -0.99
CA ILE A 140 17.96 -18.14 -1.78
C ILE A 140 18.01 -19.63 -1.40
N TYR A 141 18.39 -20.49 -2.35
CA TYR A 141 18.38 -21.96 -2.24
C TYR A 141 17.02 -22.61 -1.97
N ASP A 142 15.95 -21.82 -1.91
CA ASP A 142 14.61 -22.35 -1.74
C ASP A 142 13.92 -22.66 -3.07
N GLY A 143 12.85 -23.43 -2.99
CA GLY A 143 11.97 -23.73 -4.11
C GLY A 143 10.82 -22.75 -4.27
N SER A 144 9.78 -23.22 -4.96
CA SER A 144 8.47 -22.57 -4.95
C SER A 144 7.68 -23.04 -3.73
N HIS A 145 7.05 -22.09 -3.03
CA HIS A 145 6.30 -22.35 -1.80
C HIS A 145 5.02 -21.53 -1.76
N ASP A 146 4.06 -22.02 -0.99
CA ASP A 146 2.80 -21.32 -0.78
C ASP A 146 2.90 -20.42 0.45
N LEU A 147 2.51 -19.16 0.28
CA LEU A 147 2.27 -18.22 1.37
C LEU A 147 0.75 -18.07 1.55
N LEU A 148 0.25 -18.44 2.72
CA LEU A 148 -1.17 -18.36 3.02
C LEU A 148 -1.49 -16.99 3.61
N VAL A 149 -2.48 -16.32 3.04
CA VAL A 149 -2.92 -14.98 3.46
C VAL A 149 -4.30 -15.09 4.08
N TYR A 150 -4.41 -14.68 5.33
CA TYR A 150 -5.65 -14.69 6.10
C TYR A 150 -6.10 -13.28 6.44
N GLY A 151 -7.41 -13.11 6.67
CA GLY A 151 -7.99 -11.86 7.14
C GLY A 151 -9.05 -12.07 8.21
N SER A 152 -9.21 -11.06 9.07
CA SER A 152 -10.28 -10.99 10.06
C SER A 152 -10.63 -9.55 10.42
N THR A 153 -11.82 -9.33 10.98
CA THR A 153 -12.19 -8.08 11.66
C THR A 153 -12.05 -8.16 13.18
N SER A 154 -11.53 -9.28 13.68
CA SER A 154 -11.24 -9.54 15.09
C SER A 154 -9.77 -9.90 15.24
N SER A 155 -9.16 -9.49 16.36
CA SER A 155 -7.78 -9.85 16.71
C SER A 155 -7.63 -11.32 17.16
N ASP A 156 -8.73 -12.07 17.30
CA ASP A 156 -8.71 -13.48 17.68
C ASP A 156 -8.29 -14.37 16.48
N PRO A 157 -7.12 -15.04 16.52
CA PRO A 157 -6.64 -15.88 15.42
C PRO A 157 -7.63 -16.97 14.99
N ALA A 158 -8.49 -17.46 15.89
CA ALA A 158 -9.48 -18.48 15.56
C ALA A 158 -10.55 -17.99 14.57
N THR A 159 -10.68 -16.68 14.38
CA THR A 159 -11.66 -16.05 13.48
C THR A 159 -11.12 -15.79 12.08
N PHE A 160 -9.82 -15.97 11.88
CA PHE A 160 -9.16 -15.66 10.62
C PHE A 160 -9.62 -16.62 9.52
N LYS A 161 -9.91 -16.05 8.35
CA LYS A 161 -10.32 -16.79 7.16
C LYS A 161 -9.25 -16.68 6.10
N LEU A 162 -9.00 -17.79 5.40
CA LEU A 162 -8.08 -17.79 4.26
C LEU A 162 -8.68 -16.91 3.15
N LEU A 163 -7.96 -15.87 2.76
CA LEU A 163 -8.30 -14.98 1.66
C LEU A 163 -7.68 -15.47 0.35
N SER A 164 -6.42 -15.90 0.43
CA SER A 164 -5.66 -16.34 -0.74
C SER A 164 -4.52 -17.28 -0.35
N THR A 165 -4.13 -18.11 -1.31
CA THR A 165 -2.86 -18.84 -1.31
C THR A 165 -2.00 -18.25 -2.42
N ILE A 166 -0.90 -17.61 -2.04
CA ILE A 166 0.06 -17.03 -2.98
C ILE A 166 1.13 -18.07 -3.30
N HIS A 167 1.23 -18.44 -4.57
CA HIS A 167 2.28 -19.32 -5.07
C HIS A 167 3.56 -18.49 -5.33
N LEU A 168 4.45 -18.45 -4.34
CA LEU A 168 5.75 -17.79 -4.49
C LEU A 168 6.63 -18.61 -5.44
N LYS A 169 7.25 -17.92 -6.40
CA LYS A 169 8.10 -18.55 -7.41
C LYS A 169 9.43 -17.83 -7.48
N ARG A 170 10.49 -18.63 -7.40
CA ARG A 170 11.86 -18.21 -7.59
C ARG A 170 12.46 -19.04 -8.72
N GLU A 171 13.00 -18.38 -9.74
CA GLU A 171 13.54 -19.03 -10.94
C GLU A 171 15.05 -19.24 -10.83
N THR A 172 15.74 -18.35 -10.13
CA THR A 172 17.19 -18.36 -9.93
C THR A 172 17.55 -18.62 -8.47
N MET A 173 18.69 -19.28 -8.27
CA MET A 173 19.09 -19.71 -6.94
C MET A 173 19.52 -18.53 -6.04
N LEU A 174 20.17 -17.51 -6.60
CA LEU A 174 20.89 -16.50 -5.83
C LEU A 174 20.37 -15.07 -6.02
N ASP A 175 19.88 -14.69 -7.21
CA ASP A 175 19.48 -13.31 -7.47
C ASP A 175 18.13 -12.98 -6.82
N ALA A 176 17.98 -11.80 -6.23
CA ALA A 176 16.69 -11.39 -5.69
C ALA A 176 15.62 -11.29 -6.79
N GLU A 177 14.43 -11.84 -6.54
CA GLU A 177 13.30 -11.99 -7.46
C GLU A 177 11.96 -11.66 -6.80
N PHE A 178 11.94 -10.59 -5.99
CA PHE A 178 10.70 -10.12 -5.42
C PHE A 178 9.67 -9.80 -6.50
N LYS A 179 8.43 -10.28 -6.29
CA LYS A 179 7.30 -10.09 -7.21
C LYS A 179 6.12 -9.57 -6.43
N ASP A 180 5.32 -8.74 -7.09
CA ASP A 180 4.05 -8.27 -6.54
C ASP A 180 2.97 -9.33 -6.71
N TYR A 181 2.29 -9.64 -5.61
CA TYR A 181 1.14 -10.52 -5.54
C TYR A 181 -0.05 -9.73 -5.02
N THR A 182 -1.19 -9.84 -5.68
CA THR A 182 -2.39 -9.08 -5.32
C THR A 182 -3.47 -9.99 -4.77
N VAL A 183 -4.02 -9.63 -3.61
CA VAL A 183 -5.16 -10.28 -2.95
C VAL A 183 -6.31 -9.28 -2.87
N ASP A 184 -7.49 -9.69 -3.32
CA ASP A 184 -8.70 -8.90 -3.14
C ASP A 184 -9.17 -9.01 -1.68
N ILE A 185 -9.17 -7.90 -0.97
CA ILE A 185 -9.60 -7.81 0.44
C ILE A 185 -10.89 -6.98 0.57
N SER A 186 -11.62 -6.78 -0.53
CA SER A 186 -12.83 -5.97 -0.59
C SER A 186 -13.93 -6.45 0.36
N GLU A 187 -13.88 -7.69 0.85
CA GLU A 187 -14.85 -8.17 1.85
C GLU A 187 -14.81 -7.37 3.16
N PHE A 188 -13.70 -6.68 3.46
CA PHE A 188 -13.53 -5.89 4.67
C PHE A 188 -13.88 -4.40 4.54
N LYS A 189 -14.40 -3.98 3.38
CA LYS A 189 -14.82 -2.58 3.14
C LYS A 189 -15.68 -2.02 4.25
N GLY A 190 -15.36 -0.82 4.73
CA GLY A 190 -16.12 -0.15 5.78
C GLY A 190 -15.80 -0.64 7.20
N SER A 191 -14.86 -1.57 7.39
CA SER A 191 -14.49 -2.09 8.72
C SER A 191 -13.45 -1.21 9.39
N HIS A 192 -13.64 -0.91 10.69
CA HIS A 192 -12.69 -0.12 11.49
C HIS A 192 -11.45 -0.89 11.92
N ASN A 193 -11.55 -2.21 12.00
CA ASN A 193 -10.44 -3.08 12.38
C ASN A 193 -10.39 -4.22 11.39
N VAL A 194 -9.29 -4.27 10.64
CA VAL A 194 -8.95 -5.36 9.73
C VAL A 194 -7.56 -5.83 10.09
N TYR A 195 -7.41 -7.14 10.24
CA TYR A 195 -6.14 -7.78 10.53
C TYR A 195 -5.81 -8.68 9.36
N ILE A 196 -4.60 -8.56 8.84
CA ILE A 196 -4.07 -9.45 7.81
C ILE A 196 -3.01 -10.32 8.47
N SER A 197 -3.02 -11.63 8.19
CA SER A 197 -1.98 -12.52 8.65
C SER A 197 -1.36 -13.32 7.53
N PHE A 198 -0.05 -13.47 7.61
CA PHE A 198 0.74 -14.36 6.78
C PHE A 198 1.07 -15.62 7.55
N LEU A 199 1.01 -16.75 6.85
CA LEU A 199 1.35 -18.07 7.38
C LEU A 199 2.17 -18.81 6.33
N ASN A 200 3.34 -19.32 6.73
CA ASN A 200 4.08 -20.26 5.91
C ASN A 200 3.33 -21.60 5.80
N GLU A 201 3.47 -22.30 4.68
CA GLU A 201 2.92 -23.66 4.60
C GLU A 201 3.63 -24.61 5.58
N ASN A 202 2.88 -25.60 6.05
CA ASN A 202 3.35 -26.66 6.95
C ASN A 202 4.14 -27.71 6.15
N THR A 203 5.24 -27.29 5.54
CA THR A 203 6.16 -28.09 4.72
C THR A 203 7.62 -27.72 5.04
N SER A 204 8.57 -28.44 4.44
CA SER A 204 9.98 -28.03 4.51
C SER A 204 10.22 -26.89 3.53
N PHE A 205 10.86 -25.83 3.99
CA PHE A 205 11.28 -24.66 3.20
C PHE A 205 12.62 -24.14 3.73
N VAL A 206 13.25 -23.20 3.05
CA VAL A 206 14.42 -22.46 3.55
C VAL A 206 13.98 -21.15 4.19
N GLY A 207 13.22 -20.33 3.47
CA GLY A 207 12.63 -19.13 4.07
C GLY A 207 11.67 -18.36 3.17
N TYR A 208 10.82 -17.56 3.80
CA TYR A 208 9.93 -16.61 3.15
C TYR A 208 10.42 -15.18 3.40
N GLU A 209 10.34 -14.33 2.39
CA GLU A 209 10.81 -12.94 2.48
C GLU A 209 9.76 -12.01 1.87
N ILE A 210 9.26 -11.06 2.66
CA ILE A 210 8.29 -10.03 2.25
C ILE A 210 8.96 -8.67 2.43
N ASP A 211 9.17 -7.93 1.35
CA ASP A 211 9.83 -6.60 1.34
C ASP A 211 8.83 -5.48 1.56
N LYS A 212 7.68 -5.54 0.87
CA LYS A 212 6.68 -4.46 0.94
C LYS A 212 5.27 -5.00 0.96
N ILE A 213 4.44 -4.38 1.77
CA ILE A 213 3.00 -4.63 1.80
C ILE A 213 2.29 -3.29 1.62
N LEU A 214 1.32 -3.28 0.72
CA LEU A 214 0.57 -2.08 0.36
C LEU A 214 -0.92 -2.43 0.32
N ILE A 215 -1.76 -1.64 0.97
CA ILE A 215 -3.21 -1.71 0.80
C ILE A 215 -3.68 -0.51 0.00
N THR A 216 -4.42 -0.77 -1.07
CA THR A 216 -5.00 0.28 -1.92
C THR A 216 -6.51 0.17 -2.04
N ALA A 217 -7.20 1.29 -2.27
CA ALA A 217 -8.62 1.35 -2.58
C ALA A 217 -8.91 2.21 -3.82
N GLU A 218 -9.99 1.92 -4.54
CA GLU A 218 -10.43 2.71 -5.71
C GLU A 218 -11.34 3.90 -5.34
N GLY A 219 -11.77 4.02 -4.08
CA GLY A 219 -12.70 5.08 -3.68
C GLY A 219 -12.76 5.32 -2.18
N LEU A 220 -13.45 6.40 -1.82
CA LEU A 220 -13.82 6.73 -0.45
C LEU A 220 -15.33 6.47 -0.23
N LEU A 221 -15.71 6.07 0.97
CA LEU A 221 -17.10 5.97 1.40
C LEU A 221 -17.65 7.38 1.63
N GLY A 222 -18.80 7.71 1.03
CA GLY A 222 -19.49 9.00 1.24
C GLY A 222 -19.31 10.05 0.14
N ASN A 223 -18.59 9.76 -0.95
CA ASN A 223 -18.48 10.67 -2.11
C ASN A 223 -19.83 10.88 -2.85
N ASP A 224 -20.88 10.16 -2.48
CA ASP A 224 -22.25 10.38 -2.97
C ASP A 224 -22.90 11.67 -2.43
N VAL A 225 -22.33 12.32 -1.40
CA VAL A 225 -22.92 13.53 -0.79
C VAL A 225 -22.67 14.79 -1.63
N LEU A 226 -21.62 14.83 -2.47
CA LEU A 226 -21.36 15.98 -3.35
C LEU A 226 -22.22 16.01 -4.63
N LYS A 227 -22.98 14.95 -4.93
CA LYS A 227 -23.83 14.87 -6.15
C LYS A 227 -25.27 15.37 -5.96
N LYS A 228 -25.64 15.87 -4.78
CA LYS A 228 -26.98 16.44 -4.54
C LYS A 228 -26.90 17.90 -4.13
N ALA A 229 -26.57 18.77 -5.09
CA ALA A 229 -27.01 20.15 -5.00
C ALA A 229 -28.56 20.16 -5.08
N PRO A 230 -29.30 20.73 -4.11
CA PRO A 230 -30.74 20.85 -4.20
C PRO A 230 -31.11 21.79 -5.36
N LYS A 231 -32.01 21.34 -6.25
CA LYS A 231 -32.62 22.23 -7.24
C LYS A 231 -33.39 23.31 -6.49
N SER A 232 -32.95 24.56 -6.61
CA SER A 232 -33.75 25.71 -6.22
C SER A 232 -34.95 25.81 -7.16
N ASN A 233 -36.16 25.81 -6.59
CA ASN A 233 -37.42 26.11 -7.29
C ASN A 233 -37.49 27.58 -7.71
#